data_AF-A0A8X6FX51-F1
#
_entry.id   AF-A0A8X6FX51-F1
#
_cell.length_a   1.000
_cell.length_b   1.000
_cell.length_c   1.000
_cell.angle_alpha   90.00
_cell.angle_beta   90.00
_cell.angle_gamma   90.00
#
_symmetry.space_group_name_H-M   'P 1'
#
loop_
_entity.id
_entity.type
_entity.pdbx_description
1 polymer ?
#
loop_
_entity_poly.entity_id
_entity_poly.type
_entity_poly.pdbx_seq_one_letter_code
_entity_poly.pdbx_strand_id
1 'polypeptide(L)'
;MGWIDMLTNEGSPSKDVWKYFESSDNSSPEAVFGRSKYYEKQENYAKALEFLNQAIVLFPKYPPTFIEKMKIHLTLEDWDQTLVAAQRALLLDGNNIEALRFKLMHLLTQGGKNI
;
A
#
# COMPACT_ATOMS: atom_id res chain seq x y z
N MET A 1 15.99 -2.76 7.25
CA MET A 1 15.98 -2.39 5.81
C MET A 1 16.09 -0.89 5.74
N GLY A 2 17.31 -0.34 5.56
CA GLY A 2 17.60 1.08 5.85
C GLY A 2 16.80 2.13 5.05
N TRP A 3 16.14 1.74 3.95
CA TRP A 3 15.25 2.64 3.21
C TRP A 3 13.90 2.85 3.91
N ILE A 4 13.41 1.86 4.69
CA ILE A 4 12.19 2.01 5.50
C ILE A 4 12.42 3.10 6.55
N ASP A 5 13.56 3.04 7.25
CA ASP A 5 13.95 4.01 8.26
C ASP A 5 14.06 5.44 7.67
N MET A 6 14.53 5.56 6.41
CA MET A 6 14.59 6.84 5.68
C MET A 6 13.21 7.38 5.25
N LEU A 7 12.21 6.52 5.08
CA LEU A 7 10.83 6.92 4.75
C LEU A 7 9.95 7.14 5.99
N THR A 8 10.33 6.56 7.13
CA THR A 8 9.62 6.69 8.41
C THR A 8 10.12 7.86 9.26
N ASN A 9 11.32 8.38 9.00
CA ASN A 9 11.81 9.60 9.67
C ASN A 9 10.95 10.81 9.24
N GLU A 10 10.69 11.77 10.13
CA GLU A 10 9.69 12.85 10.00
C GLU A 10 9.97 13.91 8.90
N GLY A 11 10.86 13.63 7.95
CA GLY A 11 11.13 14.46 6.78
C GLY A 11 10.53 13.88 5.50
N SER A 12 10.32 14.72 4.49
CA SER A 12 10.11 14.23 3.12
C SER A 12 11.23 13.24 2.77
N PRO A 13 10.91 12.14 2.06
CA PRO A 13 11.93 11.19 1.62
C PRO A 13 13.10 11.94 0.98
N SER A 14 14.34 11.64 1.41
CA SER A 14 15.49 12.36 0.87
C SER A 14 15.53 12.19 -0.66
N LYS A 15 15.97 13.22 -1.39
CA LYS A 15 16.14 13.13 -2.84
C LYS A 15 17.05 11.95 -3.25
N ASP A 16 17.89 11.48 -2.33
CA ASP A 16 18.78 10.33 -2.52
C ASP A 16 18.01 9.00 -2.51
N VAL A 17 16.97 8.87 -1.67
CA VAL A 17 16.08 7.69 -1.66
C VAL A 17 15.29 7.61 -2.96
N TRP A 18 14.80 8.74 -3.48
CA TRP A 18 14.15 8.79 -4.78
C TRP A 18 15.11 8.36 -5.90
N LYS A 19 16.33 8.90 -5.95
CA LYS A 19 17.34 8.51 -6.95
C LYS A 19 17.70 7.02 -6.87
N TYR A 20 17.78 6.46 -5.66
CA TYR A 20 18.00 5.03 -5.47
C TYR A 20 16.88 4.21 -6.11
N PHE A 21 15.62 4.59 -5.86
CA PHE A 21 14.50 3.88 -6.45
C PHE A 21 14.36 4.13 -7.96
N GLU A 22 14.65 5.32 -8.46
CA GLU A 22 14.62 5.66 -9.90
C GLU A 22 15.68 4.90 -10.69
N SER A 23 16.89 4.75 -10.13
CA SER A 23 17.97 3.99 -10.76
C SER A 23 17.84 2.47 -10.62
N SER A 24 17.01 2.01 -9.68
CA SER A 24 16.66 0.59 -9.55
C SER A 24 15.71 0.17 -10.66
N ASP A 25 16.01 -0.95 -11.30
CA ASP A 25 15.10 -1.55 -12.27
C ASP A 25 13.81 -2.01 -11.58
N ASN A 26 12.70 -2.08 -12.32
CA ASN A 26 11.40 -2.55 -11.81
C ASN A 26 11.41 -4.04 -11.39
N SER A 27 12.56 -4.68 -11.46
CA SER A 27 12.84 -6.07 -11.12
C SER A 27 12.79 -6.38 -9.62
N SER A 28 12.65 -5.39 -8.73
CA SER A 28 12.47 -5.64 -7.28
C SER A 28 11.13 -5.10 -6.73
N PRO A 29 10.36 -5.90 -5.96
CA PRO A 29 9.16 -5.43 -5.27
C PRO A 29 9.44 -4.23 -4.36
N GLU A 30 10.60 -4.21 -3.72
CA GLU A 30 11.04 -3.16 -2.80
C GLU A 30 11.22 -1.82 -3.51
N ALA A 31 11.75 -1.81 -4.74
CA ALA A 31 11.92 -0.55 -5.48
C ALA A 31 10.59 0.07 -5.85
N VAL A 32 9.67 -0.72 -6.39
CA VAL A 32 8.34 -0.23 -6.78
C VAL A 32 7.53 0.21 -5.56
N PHE A 33 7.63 -0.53 -4.45
CA PHE A 33 7.04 -0.16 -3.17
C PHE A 33 7.61 1.16 -2.64
N GLY A 34 8.94 1.34 -2.70
CA GLY A 34 9.62 2.57 -2.30
C GLY A 34 9.16 3.79 -3.07
N ARG A 35 8.97 3.67 -4.40
CA ARG A 35 8.40 4.74 -5.24
C ARG A 35 6.96 5.06 -4.86
N SER A 36 6.13 4.05 -4.60
CA SER A 36 4.76 4.28 -4.12
C SER A 36 4.76 5.07 -2.81
N LYS A 37 5.56 4.63 -1.83
CA LYS A 37 5.69 5.32 -0.54
C LYS A 37 6.18 6.75 -0.67
N TYR A 38 7.10 7.01 -1.59
CA TYR A 38 7.55 8.36 -1.90
C TYR A 38 6.39 9.25 -2.32
N TYR A 39 5.57 8.81 -3.28
CA TYR A 39 4.44 9.60 -3.76
C TYR A 39 3.29 9.70 -2.76
N GLU A 40 3.06 8.68 -1.94
CA GLU A 40 2.11 8.72 -0.82
C GLU A 40 2.48 9.83 0.18
N LYS A 41 3.77 9.94 0.55
CA LYS A 41 4.27 11.01 1.43
C LYS A 41 4.13 12.42 0.84
N GLN A 42 4.09 12.51 -0.48
CA GLN A 42 3.85 13.75 -1.22
C GLN A 42 2.35 13.98 -1.50
N GLU A 43 1.46 13.17 -0.89
CA GLU A 43 0.00 13.17 -1.09
C GLU A 43 -0.43 12.96 -2.56
N ASN A 44 0.49 12.48 -3.40
CA ASN A 44 0.19 12.15 -4.79
C ASN A 44 -0.27 10.70 -4.90
N TYR A 45 -1.47 10.45 -4.39
CA TYR A 45 -2.06 9.11 -4.34
C TYR A 45 -2.24 8.47 -5.72
N ALA A 46 -2.52 9.27 -6.76
CA ALA A 46 -2.66 8.77 -8.13
C ALA A 46 -1.36 8.11 -8.63
N LYS A 47 -0.21 8.79 -8.47
CA LYS A 47 1.09 8.21 -8.84
C LYS A 47 1.47 7.04 -7.95
N ALA A 48 1.19 7.12 -6.65
CA ALA A 48 1.44 6.01 -5.74
C ALA A 48 0.69 4.73 -6.19
N LEU A 49 -0.60 4.87 -6.53
CA LEU A 49 -1.42 3.77 -7.05
C LEU A 49 -0.93 3.25 -8.41
N GLU A 50 -0.41 4.11 -9.29
CA GLU A 50 0.19 3.69 -10.55
C GLU A 50 1.36 2.73 -10.32
N PHE A 51 2.30 3.09 -9.44
CA PHE A 51 3.43 2.22 -9.08
C PHE A 51 2.94 0.93 -8.41
N LEU A 52 1.97 1.00 -7.50
CA LEU A 52 1.40 -0.23 -6.90
C LEU A 52 0.76 -1.14 -7.94
N ASN A 53 0.06 -0.59 -8.93
CA ASN A 53 -0.52 -1.39 -10.01
C ASN A 53 0.57 -2.06 -10.85
N GLN A 54 1.67 -1.36 -11.15
CA GLN A 54 2.84 -1.96 -11.80
C GLN A 54 3.43 -3.09 -10.95
N ALA A 55 3.58 -2.88 -9.64
CA ALA A 55 4.05 -3.92 -8.72
C ALA A 55 3.13 -5.14 -8.70
N ILE A 56 1.81 -4.96 -8.77
CA ILE A 56 0.85 -6.07 -8.83
C ILE A 56 1.06 -6.91 -10.09
N VAL A 57 1.34 -6.27 -11.23
CA VAL A 57 1.60 -6.98 -12.49
C VAL A 57 2.90 -7.78 -12.43
N LEU A 58 3.95 -7.19 -11.86
CA LEU A 58 5.28 -7.81 -11.77
C LEU A 58 5.36 -8.87 -10.66
N PHE A 59 4.67 -8.63 -9.54
CA PHE A 59 4.74 -9.41 -8.31
C PHE A 59 3.34 -9.71 -7.76
N PRO A 60 2.51 -10.50 -8.48
CA PRO A 60 1.10 -10.73 -8.13
C PRO A 60 0.89 -11.46 -6.80
N LYS A 61 1.93 -12.08 -6.24
CA LYS A 61 1.91 -12.82 -4.97
C LYS A 61 2.64 -12.12 -3.84
N TYR A 62 2.79 -10.79 -3.91
CA TYR A 62 3.44 -9.99 -2.88
C TYR A 62 2.38 -9.25 -2.04
N PRO A 63 2.01 -9.75 -0.83
CA PRO A 63 0.96 -9.16 0.00
C PRO A 63 1.15 -7.66 0.32
N PRO A 64 2.37 -7.15 0.59
CA PRO A 64 2.55 -5.74 0.95
C PRO A 64 2.00 -4.75 -0.08
N THR A 65 2.00 -5.08 -1.38
CA THR A 65 1.44 -4.20 -2.41
C THR A 65 -0.07 -3.98 -2.24
N PHE A 66 -0.81 -5.02 -1.89
CA PHE A 66 -2.25 -4.92 -1.65
C PHE A 66 -2.55 -4.20 -0.33
N ILE A 67 -1.70 -4.36 0.69
CA ILE A 67 -1.81 -3.62 1.95
C ILE A 67 -1.61 -2.11 1.75
N GLU A 68 -0.62 -1.70 0.98
CA GLU A 68 -0.43 -0.26 0.71
C GLU A 68 -1.52 0.31 -0.18
N LYS A 69 -1.99 -0.45 -1.17
CA LYS A 69 -3.14 -0.06 -1.98
C LYS A 69 -4.39 0.13 -1.12
N MET A 70 -4.63 -0.78 -0.16
CA MET A 70 -5.72 -0.67 0.81
C MET A 70 -5.59 0.61 1.66
N LYS A 71 -4.41 0.92 2.17
CA LYS A 71 -4.17 2.13 2.98
C LYS A 71 -4.41 3.42 2.19
N ILE A 72 -3.92 3.49 0.95
CA ILE A 72 -4.14 4.67 0.10
C ILE A 72 -5.63 4.86 -0.20
N HIS A 73 -6.37 3.80 -0.54
CA HIS A 73 -7.81 3.91 -0.74
C HIS A 73 -8.57 4.27 0.53
N LEU A 74 -8.13 3.81 1.71
CA LEU A 74 -8.67 4.28 3.00
C LEU A 74 -8.48 5.78 3.18
N THR A 75 -7.29 6.30 2.88
CA THR A 75 -7.01 7.74 2.94
C THR A 75 -7.87 8.54 1.96
N LEU A 76 -8.20 7.95 0.80
CA LEU A 76 -9.11 8.54 -0.19
C LEU A 76 -10.60 8.31 0.13
N GLU A 77 -10.92 7.65 1.25
CA GLU A 77 -12.28 7.23 1.63
C GLU A 77 -13.00 6.37 0.56
N ASP A 78 -12.23 5.72 -0.31
CA ASP A 78 -12.74 4.79 -1.33
C ASP A 78 -12.93 3.40 -0.71
N TRP A 79 -14.06 3.24 -0.03
CA TRP A 79 -14.39 2.02 0.71
C TRP A 79 -14.48 0.78 -0.18
N ASP A 80 -14.94 0.93 -1.42
CA ASP A 80 -15.10 -0.18 -2.36
C ASP A 80 -13.73 -0.72 -2.78
N GLN A 81 -12.83 0.15 -3.21
CA GLN A 81 -11.47 -0.26 -3.59
C GLN A 81 -10.66 -0.73 -2.37
N THR A 82 -10.89 -0.15 -1.21
CA THR A 82 -10.29 -0.62 0.04
C THR A 82 -10.68 -2.06 0.32
N LEU A 83 -11.96 -2.41 0.23
CA LEU A 83 -12.45 -3.76 0.47
C LEU A 83 -11.86 -4.77 -0.51
N VAL A 84 -11.79 -4.41 -1.79
CA VAL A 84 -11.16 -5.26 -2.83
C VAL A 84 -9.69 -5.50 -2.49
N ALA A 85 -8.93 -4.46 -2.12
CA ALA A 85 -7.53 -4.59 -1.77
C ALA A 85 -7.32 -5.44 -0.50
N ALA A 86 -8.14 -5.24 0.54
CA ALA A 86 -8.10 -6.03 1.77
C ALA A 86 -8.38 -7.52 1.51
N GLN A 87 -9.38 -7.84 0.69
CA GLN A 87 -9.70 -9.22 0.31
C GLN A 87 -8.55 -9.88 -0.44
N ARG A 88 -7.91 -9.16 -1.36
CA ARG A 88 -6.73 -9.67 -2.09
C ARG A 88 -5.54 -9.91 -1.17
N ALA A 89 -5.31 -9.01 -0.21
CA ALA A 89 -4.27 -9.19 0.79
C ALA A 89 -4.52 -10.45 1.64
N LEU A 90 -5.74 -10.64 2.14
CA LEU A 90 -6.13 -11.82 2.92
C LEU A 90 -6.11 -13.13 2.12
N LEU A 91 -6.34 -13.06 0.81
CA LEU A 91 -6.22 -14.23 -0.06
C LEU A 91 -4.76 -14.71 -0.15
N LEU A 92 -3.80 -13.79 -0.15
CA LEU A 92 -2.38 -14.11 -0.20
C LEU A 92 -1.79 -14.42 1.18
N ASP A 93 -2.25 -13.71 2.21
CA ASP A 93 -1.86 -13.88 3.61
C ASP A 93 -3.09 -13.76 4.51
N GLY A 94 -3.69 -14.89 4.85
CA GLY A 94 -4.89 -14.96 5.67
C GLY A 94 -4.71 -14.44 7.10
N ASN A 95 -3.46 -14.30 7.57
CA ASN A 95 -3.14 -13.82 8.91
C ASN A 95 -2.66 -12.35 8.90
N ASN A 96 -2.84 -11.64 7.77
CA ASN A 96 -2.42 -10.25 7.69
C ASN A 96 -3.23 -9.37 8.66
N ILE A 97 -2.56 -8.89 9.72
CA ILE A 97 -3.20 -8.15 10.82
C ILE A 97 -3.90 -6.88 10.32
N GLU A 98 -3.30 -6.14 9.40
CA GLU A 98 -3.87 -4.88 8.91
C GLU A 98 -5.11 -5.11 8.06
N ALA A 99 -5.09 -6.11 7.16
CA ALA A 99 -6.28 -6.46 6.38
C ALA A 99 -7.39 -7.06 7.27
N LEU A 100 -7.05 -7.86 8.28
CA LEU A 100 -8.01 -8.36 9.27
C LEU A 100 -8.64 -7.23 10.08
N ARG A 101 -7.83 -6.25 10.52
CA ARG A 101 -8.30 -5.05 11.24
C ARG A 101 -9.32 -4.28 10.42
N PHE A 102 -9.01 -4.01 9.14
CA PHE A 102 -9.96 -3.35 8.24
C PHE A 102 -11.24 -4.17 8.06
N LYS A 103 -11.13 -5.47 7.82
CA LYS A 103 -12.29 -6.35 7.65
C LYS A 103 -13.20 -6.35 8.88
N LEU A 104 -12.61 -6.42 10.09
CA LEU A 104 -13.36 -6.33 11.34
C LEU A 104 -14.07 -4.99 11.48
N MET A 105 -13.37 -3.87 11.22
CA MET A 105 -13.98 -2.54 11.24
C MET A 105 -15.15 -2.43 10.26
N HIS A 106 -14.98 -2.89 9.03
CA HIS A 106 -16.03 -2.89 8.01
C HIS A 106 -17.25 -3.73 8.41
N LEU A 107 -17.04 -4.91 9.00
CA LEU A 107 -18.13 -5.75 9.49
C LEU A 107 -18.88 -5.12 10.67
N LEU A 108 -18.18 -4.43 11.57
CA LEU A 108 -18.81 -3.74 12.70
C LEU A 108 -19.68 -2.57 12.24
N THR A 109 -19.24 -1.81 11.22
CA THR A 109 -20.03 -0.70 10.68
C THR A 109 -21.23 -1.16 9.86
N GLN A 110 -21.14 -2.31 9.18
CA GLN A 110 -22.28 -2.92 8.48
C GLN A 110 -23.23 -3.66 9.42
N GLY A 111 -22.72 -4.35 10.43
CA GLY A 111 -23.51 -5.05 11.45
C GLY A 111 -24.40 -4.09 12.23
N GLY A 112 -23.93 -2.85 12.49
CA GLY A 112 -24.73 -1.80 13.11
C GLY A 112 -25.84 -1.19 12.22
N LYS A 113 -25.87 -1.49 10.92
CA LYS A 113 -26.98 -1.09 10.02
C LYS A 113 -28.11 -2.12 9.95
N ASN A 114 -27.90 -3.32 10.49
CA ASN A 114 -28.83 -4.45 10.44
C ASN A 114 -29.48 -4.77 11.80
N ILE A 115 -29.50 -3.81 12.73
CA ILE A 115 -30.17 -3.88 14.03
C ILE A 115 -31.08 -2.68 14.17
#